data_AF-A0A6N8BLJ5-F1
#
_entry.id   AF-A0A6N8BLJ5-F1
#
_cell.length_a   1.000
_cell.length_b   1.000
_cell.length_c   1.000
_cell.angle_alpha   90.00
_cell.angle_beta   90.00
_cell.angle_gamma   90.00
#
_symmetry.space_group_name_H-M   'P 1'
#
loop_
_entity.id
_entity.type
_entity.pdbx_description
1 polymer ?
#
loop_
_entity_poly.entity_id
_entity_poly.type
_entity_poly.pdbx_seq_one_letter_code
_entity_poly.pdbx_strand_id
1 'polypeptide(L)'
;MAFAENKALEYKEKGFTMRGWGRELLLRTLGGEEADRVYPQQKGKAITTLNEEVASQMEQITMQLINDKGWTTESEIIENLTLKFKGQRRYKNQQIKRILPELLEKYELKRVRLNKELKEEFKISVKGYPFFIIA
;
A
#
# COMPACT_ATOMS: atom_id res chain seq x y z
N MET A 1 12.99 2.86 25.61
CA MET A 1 12.27 1.75 24.97
C MET A 1 13.27 0.80 24.36
N ALA A 2 13.00 -0.50 24.39
CA ALA A 2 13.85 -1.49 23.76
C ALA A 2 13.81 -1.32 22.23
N PHE A 3 14.89 -1.67 21.52
CA PHE A 3 14.98 -1.56 20.06
C PHE A 3 13.76 -2.18 19.33
N ALA A 4 13.28 -3.34 19.81
CA ALA A 4 12.13 -4.02 19.23
C ALA A 4 10.82 -3.23 19.38
N GLU A 5 10.63 -2.52 20.49
CA GLU A 5 9.44 -1.69 20.73
C GLU A 5 9.42 -0.50 19.78
N ASN A 6 10.56 0.18 19.61
CA ASN A 6 10.70 1.28 18.66
C ASN A 6 10.37 0.83 17.23
N LYS A 7 10.86 -0.35 16.82
CA LYS A 7 10.55 -0.91 15.50
C LYS A 7 9.09 -1.28 15.34
N ALA A 8 8.45 -1.83 16.37
CA ALA A 8 7.03 -2.11 16.33
C ALA A 8 6.18 -0.83 16.17
N LEU A 9 6.56 0.26 16.84
CA LEU A 9 5.93 1.57 16.70
C LEU A 9 6.12 2.14 15.29
N GLU A 10 7.36 2.15 14.78
CA GLU A 10 7.69 2.62 13.43
C GLU A 10 6.85 1.89 12.36
N TYR A 11 6.77 0.56 12.43
CA TYR A 11 5.98 -0.23 11.48
C TYR A 11 4.48 0.07 11.56
N LYS A 12 3.97 0.33 12.77
CA LYS A 12 2.57 0.70 12.98
C LYS A 12 2.28 2.08 12.39
N GLU A 13 3.16 3.05 12.60
CA GLU A 13 3.05 4.41 12.09
C GLU A 13 3.12 4.46 10.57
N LYS A 14 4.04 3.70 9.96
CA LYS A 14 4.11 3.49 8.50
C LYS A 14 2.95 2.68 7.92
N GLY A 15 2.02 2.21 8.75
CA GLY A 15 0.82 1.50 8.30
C GLY A 15 1.08 0.09 7.76
N PHE A 16 2.16 -0.57 8.20
CA PHE A 16 2.48 -1.93 7.78
C PHE A 16 1.39 -2.91 8.19
N THR A 17 1.19 -3.94 7.36
CA THR A 17 0.21 -4.99 7.63
C THR A 17 0.83 -6.36 7.50
N MET A 18 0.36 -7.32 8.31
CA MET A 18 0.82 -8.71 8.22
C MET A 18 0.58 -9.35 6.85
N ARG A 19 -0.41 -8.87 6.08
CA ARG A 19 -0.68 -9.35 4.71
C ARG A 19 0.37 -8.84 3.71
N GLY A 20 0.87 -7.61 3.91
CA GLY A 20 1.94 -7.03 3.10
C GLY A 20 3.34 -7.45 3.55
N TRP A 21 3.48 -7.88 4.81
CA TRP A 21 4.76 -8.18 5.44
C TRP A 21 5.66 -9.09 4.58
N GLY A 22 6.89 -8.62 4.37
CA GLY A 22 7.89 -9.25 3.52
C GLY A 22 9.05 -8.31 3.25
N ARG A 23 10.15 -8.84 2.70
CA ARG A 23 11.35 -8.03 2.42
C ARG A 23 11.06 -6.85 1.50
N GLU A 24 10.20 -7.03 0.50
CA GLU A 24 9.84 -5.97 -0.44
C GLU A 24 9.17 -4.77 0.24
N LEU A 25 8.28 -5.00 1.21
CA LEU A 25 7.65 -3.92 1.99
C LEU A 25 8.71 -3.09 2.74
N LEU A 26 9.64 -3.76 3.40
CA LEU A 26 10.73 -3.11 4.13
C LEU A 26 11.67 -2.37 3.20
N LEU A 27 12.03 -2.99 2.07
CA LEU A 27 12.92 -2.40 1.08
C LEU A 27 12.33 -1.11 0.49
N ARG A 28 11.05 -1.13 0.13
CA ARG A 28 10.33 0.02 -0.42
C ARG A 28 10.20 1.18 0.56
N THR A 29 9.95 0.90 1.83
CA THR A 29 9.61 1.94 2.81
C THR A 29 10.79 2.37 3.69
N LEU A 30 11.65 1.43 4.09
CA LEU A 30 12.73 1.64 5.07
C LEU A 30 14.13 1.42 4.49
N GLY A 31 14.23 1.06 3.21
CA GLY A 31 15.49 0.90 2.49
C GLY A 31 16.17 -0.45 2.70
N GLY A 32 17.31 -0.60 2.01
CA GLY A 32 18.04 -1.87 1.92
C GLY A 32 18.63 -2.35 3.25
N GLU A 33 19.13 -1.43 4.07
CA GLU A 33 19.74 -1.78 5.37
C GLU A 33 18.76 -2.50 6.29
N GLU A 34 17.54 -1.96 6.42
CA GLU A 34 16.51 -2.54 7.26
C GLU A 34 15.96 -3.85 6.67
N ALA A 35 15.74 -3.88 5.36
CA ALA A 35 15.28 -5.07 4.66
C ALA A 35 16.28 -6.24 4.83
N ASP A 36 17.57 -5.97 4.73
CA ASP A 36 18.64 -6.96 4.85
C ASP A 36 18.88 -7.36 6.32
N ARG A 37 18.65 -6.46 7.29
CA ARG A 37 18.67 -6.78 8.73
C ARG A 37 17.58 -7.78 9.11
N VAL A 38 16.36 -7.61 8.59
CA VAL A 38 15.22 -8.49 8.90
C VAL A 38 15.25 -9.77 8.06
N TYR A 39 15.73 -9.71 6.82
CA TYR A 39 15.81 -10.84 5.89
C TYR A 39 17.25 -11.07 5.40
N PRO A 40 18.19 -11.47 6.29
CA PRO A 40 19.60 -11.63 5.92
C PRO A 40 19.84 -12.68 4.84
N GLN A 41 18.99 -13.72 4.78
CA GLN A 41 19.07 -14.76 3.74
C GLN A 41 18.71 -14.26 2.33
N GLN A 42 18.11 -13.08 2.22
CA GLN A 42 17.69 -12.45 0.96
C GLN A 42 18.47 -11.16 0.70
N LYS A 43 19.62 -10.99 1.36
CA LYS A 43 20.45 -9.79 1.25
C LYS A 43 20.76 -9.44 -0.20
N GLY A 44 20.63 -8.17 -0.56
CA GLY A 44 20.91 -7.68 -1.92
C GLY A 44 19.92 -8.14 -3.00
N LYS A 45 18.85 -8.86 -2.66
CA LYS A 45 17.84 -9.26 -3.64
C LYS A 45 17.08 -8.03 -4.16
N ALA A 46 17.07 -7.82 -5.47
CA ALA A 46 16.28 -6.74 -6.06
C ALA A 46 14.77 -7.08 -6.07
N ILE A 47 13.94 -6.03 -6.17
CA ILE A 47 12.53 -6.19 -6.52
C ILE A 47 12.47 -6.68 -7.97
N THR A 48 11.57 -7.61 -8.27
CA THR A 48 11.43 -8.14 -9.64
C THR A 48 10.83 -7.10 -10.55
N THR A 49 11.17 -7.11 -11.84
CA THR A 49 10.63 -6.19 -12.85
C THR A 49 9.09 -6.19 -12.86
N LEU A 50 8.47 -7.38 -12.77
CA LEU A 50 7.01 -7.50 -12.68
C LEU A 50 6.42 -6.75 -11.48
N ASN A 51 7.07 -6.84 -10.31
CA ASN A 51 6.59 -6.14 -9.12
C ASN A 51 6.73 -4.62 -9.26
N GLU A 52 7.80 -4.13 -9.90
CA GLU A 52 7.96 -2.70 -10.19
C GLU A 52 6.93 -2.19 -11.19
N GLU A 53 6.66 -2.94 -12.26
CA GLU A 53 5.63 -2.60 -13.23
C GLU A 53 4.24 -2.55 -12.58
N VAL A 54 3.93 -3.53 -11.73
CA VAL A 54 2.66 -3.57 -10.98
C VAL A 54 2.57 -2.41 -9.98
N ALA A 55 3.67 -2.06 -9.31
CA ALA A 55 3.71 -0.90 -8.42
C ALA A 55 3.43 0.39 -9.19
N SER A 56 4.16 0.64 -10.27
CA SER A 56 3.95 1.80 -11.14
C SER A 56 2.52 1.91 -11.66
N GLN A 57 1.92 0.79 -12.12
CA GLN A 57 0.51 0.78 -12.55
C GLN A 57 -0.45 1.09 -11.39
N MET A 58 -0.22 0.55 -10.19
CA MET A 58 -1.04 0.87 -9.02
C MET A 58 -0.92 2.35 -8.62
N GLU A 59 0.28 2.93 -8.69
CA GLU A 59 0.48 4.36 -8.45
C GLU A 59 -0.29 5.22 -9.47
N GLN A 60 -0.15 4.93 -10.76
CA GLN A 60 -0.86 5.63 -11.83
C GLN A 60 -2.38 5.57 -11.65
N ILE A 61 -2.92 4.37 -11.37
CA ILE A 61 -4.35 4.17 -11.12
C ILE A 61 -4.79 4.96 -9.88
N THR A 62 -4.00 4.93 -8.81
CA THR A 62 -4.32 5.67 -7.57
C THR A 62 -4.44 7.16 -7.86
N MET A 63 -3.44 7.74 -8.53
CA MET A 63 -3.42 9.17 -8.83
C MET A 63 -4.53 9.56 -9.80
N GLN A 64 -4.84 8.71 -10.79
CA GLN A 64 -5.96 8.95 -11.70
C GLN A 64 -7.30 8.97 -10.95
N LEU A 65 -7.56 7.98 -10.09
CA LEU A 65 -8.80 7.92 -9.32
C LEU A 65 -8.95 9.10 -8.35
N ILE A 66 -7.85 9.52 -7.71
CA ILE A 66 -7.85 10.69 -6.83
C ILE A 66 -8.07 11.97 -7.63
N ASN A 67 -7.46 12.14 -8.80
CA ASN A 67 -7.68 13.31 -9.63
C ASN A 67 -9.13 13.39 -10.15
N ASP A 68 -9.73 12.25 -10.48
CA ASP A 68 -11.08 12.20 -11.05
C ASP A 68 -12.19 12.34 -9.99
N LYS A 69 -11.99 11.76 -8.79
CA LYS A 69 -13.03 11.64 -7.75
C LYS A 69 -12.72 12.35 -6.44
N GLY A 70 -11.47 12.77 -6.25
CA GLY A 70 -10.93 13.28 -4.99
C GLY A 70 -10.52 12.19 -3.97
N TRP A 71 -10.80 10.91 -4.25
CA TRP A 71 -10.53 9.81 -3.33
C TRP A 71 -10.51 8.46 -4.06
N THR A 72 -9.94 7.43 -3.44
CA THR A 72 -10.05 6.04 -3.91
C THR A 72 -10.00 5.02 -2.77
N THR A 73 -10.21 3.74 -3.09
CA THR A 73 -9.99 2.59 -2.19
C THR A 73 -8.94 1.64 -2.73
N GLU A 74 -8.32 0.86 -1.85
CA GLU A 74 -7.49 -0.27 -2.26
C GLU A 74 -8.24 -1.24 -3.19
N SER A 75 -9.54 -1.49 -2.94
CA SER A 75 -10.35 -2.38 -3.79
C SER A 75 -10.50 -1.83 -5.20
N GLU A 76 -10.78 -0.54 -5.34
CA GLU A 76 -10.95 0.12 -6.63
C GLU A 76 -9.64 0.14 -7.43
N ILE A 77 -8.50 0.36 -6.77
CA ILE A 77 -7.17 0.25 -7.41
C ILE A 77 -6.95 -1.17 -7.94
N ILE A 78 -7.25 -2.20 -7.15
CA ILE A 78 -7.10 -3.61 -7.53
C ILE A 78 -8.01 -4.01 -8.71
N GLU A 79 -9.22 -3.44 -8.74
CA GLU A 79 -10.23 -3.68 -9.78
C GLU A 79 -9.84 -3.03 -11.11
N ASN A 80 -9.26 -1.82 -11.07
CA ASN A 80 -8.77 -1.13 -12.28
C ASN A 80 -7.44 -1.68 -12.82
N LEU A 81 -6.65 -2.35 -11.97
CA LEU A 81 -5.41 -2.99 -12.42
C LEU A 81 -5.73 -4.21 -13.30
N THR A 82 -5.22 -4.30 -14.52
CA THR A 82 -5.45 -5.47 -15.39
C THR A 82 -4.23 -6.38 -15.43
N LEU A 83 -4.35 -7.57 -14.85
CA LEU A 83 -3.38 -8.66 -14.95
C LEU A 83 -4.07 -9.87 -15.60
N LYS A 84 -3.30 -10.74 -16.26
CA LYS A 84 -3.81 -11.93 -16.96
C LYS A 84 -3.01 -13.18 -16.57
N PHE A 85 -3.16 -13.64 -15.33
CA PHE A 85 -2.60 -14.93 -14.88
C PHE A 85 -3.39 -15.55 -13.71
N LYS A 86 -3.24 -16.87 -13.54
CA LYS A 86 -3.92 -17.62 -12.46
C LYS A 86 -3.43 -17.14 -11.09
N GLY A 87 -4.35 -16.80 -10.19
CA GLY A 87 -4.03 -16.32 -8.85
C GLY A 87 -3.74 -14.81 -8.77
N GLN A 88 -3.90 -14.06 -9.87
CA GLN A 88 -3.70 -12.62 -9.90
C GLN A 88 -4.45 -11.86 -8.80
N ARG A 89 -5.66 -12.28 -8.43
CA ARG A 89 -6.43 -11.61 -7.37
C ARG A 89 -5.68 -11.63 -6.04
N ARG A 90 -5.14 -12.78 -5.64
CA ARG A 90 -4.34 -12.91 -4.40
C ARG A 90 -3.06 -12.09 -4.50
N TYR A 91 -2.40 -12.14 -5.65
CA TYR A 91 -1.19 -11.37 -5.91
C TYR A 91 -1.42 -9.86 -5.77
N LYS A 92 -2.44 -9.28 -6.45
CA LYS A 92 -2.77 -7.86 -6.34
C LYS A 92 -3.07 -7.42 -4.91
N ASN A 93 -3.85 -8.23 -4.18
CA ASN A 93 -4.18 -7.97 -2.77
C ASN A 93 -2.95 -7.96 -1.86
N GLN A 94 -1.90 -8.72 -2.19
CA GLN A 94 -0.65 -8.69 -1.45
C GLN A 94 0.23 -7.52 -1.89
N GLN A 95 0.33 -7.26 -3.19
CA GLN A 95 1.15 -6.18 -3.74
C GLN A 95 0.70 -4.82 -3.25
N ILE A 96 -0.60 -4.52 -3.30
CA ILE A 96 -1.12 -3.24 -2.79
C ILE A 96 -0.70 -3.00 -1.33
N LYS A 97 -0.62 -4.03 -0.49
CA LYS A 97 -0.22 -3.92 0.91
C LYS A 97 1.28 -3.67 1.10
N ARG A 98 2.10 -4.02 0.11
CA ARG A 98 3.55 -3.76 0.10
C ARG A 98 3.87 -2.35 -0.39
N ILE A 99 3.11 -1.89 -1.38
CA ILE A 99 3.35 -0.60 -2.06
C ILE A 99 2.68 0.55 -1.29
N LEU A 100 1.55 0.30 -0.61
CA LEU A 100 0.75 1.36 0.01
C LEU A 100 1.55 2.29 0.92
N PRO A 101 2.44 1.84 1.83
CA PRO A 101 3.21 2.77 2.66
C PRO A 101 4.11 3.72 1.87
N GLU A 102 4.86 3.19 0.90
CA GLU A 102 5.71 3.97 -0.02
C GLU A 102 4.87 4.96 -0.83
N LEU A 103 3.74 4.50 -1.40
CA LEU A 103 2.81 5.32 -2.17
C LEU A 103 2.25 6.48 -1.34
N LEU A 104 1.83 6.23 -0.10
CA LEU A 104 1.27 7.26 0.77
C LEU A 104 2.34 8.31 1.12
N GLU A 105 3.57 7.89 1.39
CA GLU A 105 4.68 8.79 1.70
C GLU A 105 5.13 9.60 0.48
N LYS A 106 5.25 8.96 -0.69
CA LYS A 106 5.70 9.57 -1.94
C LYS A 106 4.79 10.68 -2.45
N TYR A 107 3.48 10.53 -2.28
CA TYR A 107 2.47 11.46 -2.79
C TYR A 107 1.74 12.23 -1.67
N GLU A 108 2.26 12.18 -0.44
CA GLU A 108 1.69 12.83 0.76
C GLU A 108 0.21 12.47 1.01
N LEU A 109 -0.20 11.28 0.56
CA LEU A 109 -1.59 10.82 0.64
C LEU A 109 -1.93 10.34 2.06
N LYS A 110 -3.20 10.50 2.42
CA LYS A 110 -3.74 10.07 3.70
C LYS A 110 -4.66 8.88 3.53
N ARG A 111 -4.42 7.86 4.37
CA ARG A 111 -5.32 6.71 4.50
C ARG A 111 -6.27 6.91 5.68
N VAL A 112 -7.52 7.26 5.39
CA VAL A 112 -8.52 7.61 6.41
C VAL A 112 -9.60 6.54 6.47
N ARG A 113 -10.05 6.19 7.68
CA ARG A 113 -11.23 5.34 7.83
C ARG A 113 -12.48 6.16 7.57
N LEU A 114 -13.32 5.69 6.66
CA LEU A 114 -14.60 6.33 6.41
C LEU A 114 -15.44 6.36 7.68
N ASN A 115 -16.04 7.51 7.97
CA ASN A 115 -17.04 7.71 9.02
C ASN A 115 -18.33 8.26 8.38
N LYS A 116 -19.35 8.56 9.19
CA LYS A 116 -20.64 9.07 8.66
C LYS A 116 -20.47 10.45 8.00
N GLU A 117 -19.69 11.33 8.63
CA GLU A 117 -19.46 12.71 8.16
C GLU A 117 -18.79 12.72 6.78
N LEU A 118 -17.71 11.96 6.60
CA LEU A 118 -17.00 11.84 5.34
C LEU A 118 -17.86 11.20 4.23
N LYS A 119 -18.82 10.34 4.57
CA LYS A 119 -19.76 9.80 3.56
C LYS A 119 -20.66 10.88 2.99
N GLU A 120 -21.15 11.76 3.86
CA GLU A 120 -22.05 12.84 3.47
C GLU A 120 -21.29 13.90 2.68
N GLU A 121 -20.10 14.29 3.14
CA GLU A 121 -19.24 15.29 2.50
C GLU A 121 -18.84 14.89 1.08
N PHE A 122 -18.32 13.66 0.92
CA PHE A 122 -17.86 13.16 -0.38
C PHE A 122 -18.97 12.48 -1.19
N LYS A 123 -20.22 12.49 -0.71
CA LYS A 123 -21.40 11.85 -1.33
C LYS A 123 -21.14 10.38 -1.73
N ILE A 124 -20.47 9.64 -0.85
CA ILE A 124 -19.96 8.30 -1.14
C ILE A 124 -21.03 7.23 -0.86
N SER A 125 -21.51 6.58 -1.91
CA SER A 125 -22.49 5.47 -1.84
C SER A 125 -21.82 4.09 -1.71
N VAL A 126 -20.81 3.96 -0.84
CA VAL A 126 -20.13 2.67 -0.60
C VAL A 126 -20.72 1.99 0.63
N LYS A 127 -20.96 0.67 0.54
CA LYS A 127 -21.47 -0.15 1.64
C LYS A 127 -20.39 -0.30 2.73
N GLY A 128 -20.77 -0.04 3.99
CA GLY A 128 -19.87 -0.14 5.13
C GLY A 128 -18.95 1.08 5.32
N TYR A 129 -17.87 0.92 6.08
CA TYR A 129 -16.92 2.00 6.42
C TYR A 129 -15.47 1.56 6.07
N PRO A 130 -15.15 1.43 4.77
CA PRO A 130 -13.81 1.07 4.32
C PRO A 130 -12.78 2.17 4.61
N PHE A 131 -11.51 1.85 4.36
CA PHE A 131 -10.45 2.87 4.32
C PHE A 131 -10.41 3.51 2.93
N PHE A 132 -10.28 4.83 2.89
CA PHE A 132 -10.04 5.62 1.69
C PHE A 132 -8.64 6.20 1.67
N ILE A 133 -8.17 6.46 0.46
CA ILE A 133 -6.93 7.17 0.16
C ILE A 133 -7.34 8.49 -0.48
N ILE A 134 -6.84 9.58 0.09
CA ILE A 134 -7.09 10.96 -0.36
C ILE A 134 -5.77 11.71 -0.41
N ALA A 135 -5.69 12.75 -1.24
CA ALA A 135 -4.62 13.75 -1.18
C ALA A 135 -4.87 14.74 -0.03
#